data_AF-A0A5K1B461-F1
#
_entry.id   AF-A0A5K1B461-F1
#
_cell.length_a   1.000
_cell.length_b   1.000
_cell.length_c   1.000
_cell.angle_alpha   90.00
_cell.angle_beta   90.00
_cell.angle_gamma   90.00
#
_symmetry.space_group_name_H-M   'P 1'
#
loop_
_entity.id
_entity.type
_entity.pdbx_description
1 polymer ?
#
loop_
_entity_poly.entity_id
_entity_poly.type
_entity_poly.pdbx_seq_one_letter_code
_entity_poly.pdbx_strand_id
1 'polypeptide(L)' 'YNFEGRLDFVKFLKTVQEGGLYAVVRIGPYVCAEWNYG' A
#
# COMPACT_ATOMS: atom_id res chain seq x y z
N TYR A 1 11.06 -9.78 3.47
CA TYR A 1 9.92 -8.99 2.97
C TYR A 1 8.99 -9.91 2.19
N ASN A 2 7.69 -9.87 2.47
CA ASN A 2 6.69 -10.66 1.75
C ASN A 2 5.83 -9.67 0.94
N PHE A 3 5.88 -9.78 -0.39
CA PHE A 3 5.12 -8.94 -1.33
C PHE A 3 4.17 -9.78 -2.17
N GLU A 4 3.74 -10.94 -1.68
CA GLU A 4 2.86 -11.85 -2.41
C GLU A 4 1.39 -11.69 -1.98
N GLY A 5 0.46 -12.02 -2.89
CA GLY A 5 -0.97 -11.99 -2.63
C GLY A 5 -1.52 -10.58 -2.36
N ARG A 6 -2.13 -10.37 -1.19
CA ARG A 6 -2.70 -9.06 -0.78
C ARG A 6 -1.63 -8.06 -0.35
N LEU A 7 -0.38 -8.49 -0.19
CA LEU A 7 0.75 -7.65 0.22
C LEU A 7 1.55 -7.11 -0.99
N ASP A 8 1.11 -7.39 -2.21
CA ASP A 8 1.75 -6.88 -3.43
C ASP A 8 1.44 -5.39 -3.63
N PHE A 9 2.33 -4.57 -3.08
CA PHE A 9 2.29 -3.13 -3.18
C PHE A 9 2.42 -2.63 -4.64
N VAL A 10 3.18 -3.33 -5.48
CA VAL A 10 3.40 -2.93 -6.87
C VAL A 10 2.15 -3.16 -7.70
N LYS A 11 1.45 -4.28 -7.49
CA LYS A 11 0.17 -4.56 -8.15
C LYS A 11 -0.89 -3.53 -7.77
N PHE A 12 -0.95 -3.12 -6.51
CA PHE A 12 -1.88 -2.08 -6.06
C PHE A 12 -1.66 -0.75 -6.78
N LEU A 13 -0.41 -0.28 -6.86
CA LEU A 13 -0.09 0.97 -7.55
C LEU A 13 -0.39 0.93 -9.06
N LYS A 14 -0.18 -0.21 -9.72
CA LYS A 14 -0.56 -0.40 -11.12
C LYS A 14 -2.06 -0.26 -11.32
N THR A 15 -2.88 -0.85 -10.45
CA THR A 15 -4.34 -0.70 -10.51
C THR A 15 -4.80 0.73 -10.27
N VAL A 16 -4.15 1.47 -9.35
CA VAL A 16 -4.44 2.90 -9.12
C VAL A 16 -4.16 3.71 -10.39
N GLN A 17 -3.04 3.43 -11.08
CA GLN A 17 -2.69 4.08 -12.34
C GLN A 17 -3.67 3.72 -13.48
N GLU A 18 -4.10 2.47 -13.60
CA GLU A 18 -5.12 2.04 -14.57
C GLU A 18 -6.46 2.75 -14.33
N GLY A 19 -6.79 3.04 -13.07
CA GLY A 19 -7.96 3.84 -12.70
C GLY A 19 -7.82 5.35 -12.93
N GLY A 20 -6.66 5.83 -13.40
CA GLY A 20 -6.39 7.26 -13.59
C GLY A 20 -6.30 8.05 -12.28
N LEU A 21 -6.05 7.38 -11.15
CA LEU A 21 -5.98 7.97 -9.82
C LEU A 21 -4.53 8.23 -9.40
N TYR A 22 -4.37 9.06 -8.38
CA TYR A 22 -3.08 9.32 -7.74
C TYR A 22 -3.02 8.62 -6.37
N ALA A 23 -1.86 8.02 -6.05
CA ALA A 23 -1.61 7.39 -4.75
C ALA A 23 -0.75 8.31 -3.86
N VAL A 24 -1.17 8.50 -2.61
CA VAL A 24 -0.32 9.09 -1.57
C VAL A 24 0.27 7.96 -0.72
N VAL A 25 1.53 7.63 -0.96
CA VAL A 25 2.22 6.55 -0.26
C VAL A 25 2.81 7.09 1.05
N ARG A 26 2.23 6.68 2.18
CA ARG A 26 2.69 7.06 3.53
C ARG A 26 3.60 5.97 4.12
N ILE A 27 4.90 6.02 3.79
CA ILE A 27 5.92 5.03 4.23
C ILE A 27 6.42 5.30 5.67
N GLY A 28 5.58 5.85 6.55
CA GLY A 28 6.00 6.07 7.94
C GLY A 28 6.37 4.74 8.60
N PRO A 29 7.44 4.66 9.43
CA PRO A 29 7.73 3.42 10.18
C PRO A 29 6.64 3.10 11.22
N TYR A 30 5.76 4.06 11.51
CA TYR A 30 4.53 3.94 12.30
C TYR A 30 3.39 4.57 11.49
N VAL A 31 2.36 3.79 11.15
CA VAL A 31 1.25 4.25 10.30
C VAL A 31 -0.07 4.43 11.04
N CYS A 32 -0.16 4.06 12.33
CA CYS A 32 -1.30 4.33 13.20
C CYS A 32 -2.64 4.06 12.49
N ALA A 33 -2.72 2.92 11.80
CA ALA A 33 -3.79 2.53 10.89
C ALA A 33 -4.81 1.61 11.56
N GLU A 34 -4.86 1.63 12.90
CA GLU A 34 -5.66 0.69 13.72
C GLU A 34 -5.37 -0.78 13.37
N TRP A 35 -4.14 -1.05 12.90
CA TRP A 35 -3.62 -2.38 12.67
C TRP A 35 -2.83 -2.82 13.91
N ASN A 36 -2.74 -4.13 14.20
CA ASN A 36 -2.03 -4.60 15.39
C ASN A 36 -0.59 -4.05 15.41
N TYR A 37 -0.26 -3.30 16.47
CA TYR A 37 0.99 -2.55 16.68
C TYR A 37 1.24 -1.30 15.79
N GLY A 38 0.19 -0.73 15.18
CA GLY A 38 0.23 0.60 14.53
C GLY A 38 -0.06 0.57 13.04
#